data_AF-A0A937X3X5-F1
#
_entry.id   AF-A0A937X3X5-F1
#
_cell.length_a   1.000
_cell.length_b   1.000
_cell.length_c   1.000
_cell.angle_alpha   90.00
_cell.angle_beta   90.00
_cell.angle_gamma   90.00
#
_symmetry.space_group_name_H-M   'P 1'
#
loop_
_entity.id
_entity.type
_entity.pdbx_description
1 polymer ?
#
loop_
_entity_poly.entity_id
_entity_poly.type
_entity_poly.pdbx_seq_one_letter_code
_entity_poly.pdbx_strand_id
1 'polypeptide(L)'
;MPLDCEMRLSVWCEFLPYSELIALLPELALRKLWLNLAVQAERRDSPALFELLRAARSEGVPTRAWFLLDKADGYWPNAWNARIAADAARRLLDAADRHGAPLEWLIFDFEPPPDLMLQLASHGRNRDWRRLIGALRRARYENRRLDACSAYAELWKELTASGVRLMTVTMPIVLDKAFGTRLADALGIGFCTALPVEEFATMAYRPEFERFAGPLTADVVRSYAATTMHLSGRWAGIAIGEIGSPGFPVPVPGYTDPSELQADLASCRAAGIGSVSIFSLDGILEQGGLARWLDAPQVAAPRRDWRAARLRLALAAASLLLPK
;
A
#
# COMPACT_ATOMS: atom_id res chain seq x y z
N MET A 1 15.17 -22.37 -9.15
CA MET A 1 13.90 -22.90 -9.68
C MET A 1 13.15 -21.73 -10.30
N PRO A 2 12.65 -21.83 -11.54
CA PRO A 2 11.68 -20.86 -12.01
C PRO A 2 10.40 -21.06 -11.18
N LEU A 3 9.94 -20.00 -10.52
CA LEU A 3 8.62 -20.00 -9.90
C LEU A 3 7.61 -19.90 -11.05
N ASP A 4 7.15 -21.03 -11.57
CA ASP A 4 5.94 -21.14 -12.43
C ASP A 4 4.68 -20.88 -11.60
N CYS A 5 4.69 -19.83 -10.79
CA CYS A 5 3.51 -19.39 -10.05
C CYS A 5 2.88 -18.26 -10.83
N GLU A 6 1.65 -18.49 -11.30
CA GLU A 6 0.79 -17.45 -11.89
C GLU A 6 0.74 -16.26 -10.91
N MET A 7 1.09 -15.06 -11.42
CA MET A 7 1.08 -13.84 -10.62
C MET A 7 -0.36 -13.53 -10.18
N ARG A 8 -0.60 -13.52 -8.87
CA ARG A 8 -1.87 -13.10 -8.31
C ARG A 8 -2.03 -11.58 -8.44
N LEU A 9 -3.15 -11.15 -9.01
CA LEU A 9 -3.53 -9.75 -9.10
C LEU A 9 -4.63 -9.42 -8.09
N SER A 10 -4.49 -8.25 -7.48
CA SER A 10 -5.51 -7.62 -6.65
C SER A 10 -5.72 -6.17 -7.08
N VAL A 11 -6.88 -5.61 -6.78
CA VAL A 11 -7.19 -4.20 -7.02
C VAL A 11 -7.57 -3.53 -5.71
N TRP A 12 -7.05 -2.32 -5.48
CA TRP A 12 -7.46 -1.48 -4.36
C TRP A 12 -8.73 -0.73 -4.71
N CYS A 13 -9.71 -0.72 -3.82
CA CYS A 13 -10.95 0.04 -3.99
C CYS A 13 -11.16 0.92 -2.76
N GLU A 14 -11.16 2.24 -2.95
CA GLU A 14 -11.21 3.17 -1.81
C GLU A 14 -12.54 3.92 -1.68
N PHE A 15 -13.15 4.33 -2.80
CA PHE A 15 -14.22 5.32 -2.79
C PHE A 15 -15.55 4.79 -3.33
N LEU A 16 -15.56 3.72 -4.13
CA LEU A 16 -16.80 3.17 -4.68
C LEU A 16 -17.82 2.81 -3.58
N PRO A 17 -19.11 3.15 -3.78
CA PRO A 17 -20.18 2.63 -2.95
C PRO A 17 -20.21 1.10 -2.95
N TYR A 18 -20.48 0.50 -1.80
CA TYR A 18 -20.51 -0.97 -1.67
C TYR A 18 -21.52 -1.64 -2.61
N SER A 19 -22.65 -0.98 -2.90
CA SER A 19 -23.65 -1.48 -3.87
C SER A 19 -23.11 -1.54 -5.30
N GLU A 20 -22.31 -0.56 -5.71
CA GLU A 20 -21.65 -0.56 -7.02
C GLU A 20 -20.58 -1.65 -7.07
N LEU A 21 -19.86 -1.84 -5.97
CA LEU A 21 -18.84 -2.88 -5.89
C LEU A 21 -19.44 -4.29 -5.93
N ILE A 22 -20.61 -4.52 -5.32
CA ILE A 22 -21.36 -5.78 -5.44
C ILE A 22 -21.65 -6.10 -6.91
N ALA A 23 -22.09 -5.10 -7.69
CA ALA A 23 -22.39 -5.28 -9.11
C ALA A 23 -21.15 -5.64 -9.96
N LEU A 24 -19.94 -5.31 -9.48
CA LEU A 24 -18.68 -5.61 -10.14
C LEU A 24 -18.09 -6.98 -9.78
N LEU A 25 -18.57 -7.63 -8.72
CA LEU A 25 -18.03 -8.92 -8.25
C LEU A 25 -17.96 -10.00 -9.34
N PRO A 26 -18.99 -10.18 -10.21
CA PRO A 26 -18.90 -11.18 -11.29
C PRO A 26 -17.74 -10.90 -12.26
N GLU A 27 -17.45 -9.62 -12.54
CA GLU A 27 -16.36 -9.24 -13.43
C GLU A 27 -14.98 -9.44 -12.76
N LEU A 28 -14.88 -9.15 -11.46
CA LEU A 28 -13.69 -9.44 -10.67
C LEU A 28 -13.42 -10.95 -10.60
N ALA A 29 -14.46 -11.76 -10.38
CA ALA A 29 -14.39 -13.22 -10.33
C ALA A 29 -13.95 -13.81 -11.69
N LEU A 30 -14.53 -13.34 -12.79
CA LEU A 30 -14.16 -13.75 -14.15
C LEU A 30 -12.67 -13.53 -14.43
N ARG A 31 -12.10 -12.44 -13.91
CA ARG A 31 -10.68 -12.08 -14.05
C ARG A 31 -9.79 -12.62 -12.94
N LYS A 32 -10.34 -13.43 -12.02
CA LYS A 32 -9.65 -13.99 -10.85
C LYS A 32 -8.96 -12.93 -9.99
N LEU A 33 -9.54 -11.74 -9.90
CA LEU A 33 -9.00 -10.63 -9.13
C LEU A 33 -9.34 -10.78 -7.65
N TRP A 34 -8.38 -10.42 -6.82
CA TRP A 34 -8.61 -10.19 -5.39
C TRP A 34 -9.01 -8.73 -5.17
N LEU A 35 -9.82 -8.48 -4.15
CA LEU A 35 -10.28 -7.15 -3.77
C LEU A 35 -9.59 -6.69 -2.48
N ASN A 36 -8.80 -5.62 -2.54
CA ASN A 36 -8.31 -4.92 -1.36
C ASN A 36 -9.27 -3.75 -1.06
N LEU A 37 -10.21 -3.98 -0.14
CA LEU A 37 -11.33 -3.08 0.13
C LEU A 37 -10.99 -2.11 1.25
N ALA A 38 -11.03 -0.80 0.97
CA ALA A 38 -10.98 0.20 2.02
C ALA A 38 -12.23 0.13 2.90
N VAL A 39 -12.01 0.03 4.21
CA VAL A 39 -13.04 0.09 5.23
C VAL A 39 -12.88 1.41 5.98
N GLN A 40 -13.60 2.41 5.50
CA GLN A 40 -13.64 3.75 6.09
C GLN A 40 -14.11 3.71 7.55
N ALA A 41 -13.61 4.64 8.35
CA ALA A 41 -13.75 4.64 9.80
C ALA A 41 -15.21 4.58 10.27
N GLU A 42 -16.04 5.40 9.63
CA GLU A 42 -17.47 5.56 9.86
C GLU A 42 -18.31 4.40 9.30
N ARG A 43 -17.72 3.54 8.46
CA ARG A 43 -18.40 2.41 7.82
C ARG A 43 -18.03 1.04 8.40
N ARG A 44 -17.15 0.99 9.42
CA ARG A 44 -16.62 -0.27 9.99
C ARG A 44 -17.68 -1.23 10.53
N ASP A 45 -18.83 -0.73 11.00
CA ASP A 45 -19.96 -1.53 11.49
C ASP A 45 -21.21 -1.37 10.60
N SER A 46 -21.01 -0.98 9.34
CA SER A 46 -22.12 -0.80 8.40
C SER A 46 -22.64 -2.17 7.93
N PRO A 47 -23.97 -2.45 7.99
CA PRO A 47 -24.54 -3.67 7.43
C PRO A 47 -24.19 -3.87 5.94
N ALA A 48 -24.07 -2.78 5.19
CA ALA A 48 -23.72 -2.82 3.76
C ALA A 48 -22.29 -3.33 3.51
N LEU A 49 -21.34 -3.11 4.43
CA LEU A 49 -20.00 -3.69 4.35
C LEU A 49 -20.09 -5.22 4.40
N PHE A 50 -20.85 -5.76 5.36
CA PHE A 50 -20.95 -7.20 5.57
C PHE A 50 -21.80 -7.89 4.50
N GLU A 51 -22.77 -7.17 3.92
CA GLU A 51 -23.46 -7.62 2.71
C GLU A 51 -22.48 -7.80 1.54
N LEU A 52 -21.64 -6.79 1.27
CA LEU A 52 -20.60 -6.87 0.25
C LEU A 52 -19.61 -8.02 0.52
N LEU A 53 -19.16 -8.20 1.77
CA LEU A 53 -18.23 -9.28 2.11
C LEU A 53 -18.84 -10.67 1.88
N ARG A 54 -20.13 -10.85 2.19
CA ARG A 54 -20.86 -12.11 1.89
C ARG A 54 -21.04 -12.31 0.39
N ALA A 55 -21.41 -11.25 -0.34
CA ALA A 55 -21.56 -11.29 -1.79
C ALA A 55 -20.22 -11.64 -2.48
N ALA A 56 -19.12 -11.02 -2.05
CA ALA A 56 -17.79 -11.32 -2.59
C ALA A 56 -17.42 -12.80 -2.36
N ARG A 57 -17.71 -13.33 -1.16
CA ARG A 57 -17.52 -14.74 -0.86
C ARG A 57 -18.38 -15.65 -1.73
N SER A 58 -19.65 -15.33 -1.97
CA SER A 58 -20.53 -16.16 -2.80
C SER A 58 -20.11 -16.16 -4.27
N GLU A 59 -19.59 -15.05 -4.76
CA GLU A 59 -19.03 -14.92 -6.12
C GLU A 59 -17.60 -15.48 -6.24
N GLY A 60 -17.00 -15.93 -5.13
CA GLY A 60 -15.64 -16.48 -5.12
C GLY A 60 -14.54 -15.43 -5.30
N VAL A 61 -14.81 -14.17 -5.00
CA VAL A 61 -13.83 -13.06 -5.01
C VAL A 61 -13.14 -12.98 -3.65
N PRO A 62 -11.84 -13.27 -3.54
CA PRO A 62 -11.13 -13.14 -2.27
C PRO A 62 -11.00 -11.66 -1.90
N THR A 63 -11.40 -11.30 -0.68
CA THR A 63 -11.42 -9.92 -0.21
C THR A 63 -10.53 -9.75 1.00
N ARG A 64 -9.77 -8.66 1.02
CA ARG A 64 -8.94 -8.21 2.14
C ARG A 64 -9.48 -6.88 2.66
N ALA A 65 -9.71 -6.79 3.96
CA ALA A 65 -10.18 -5.55 4.57
C ALA A 65 -8.98 -4.65 4.90
N TRP A 66 -8.87 -3.55 4.18
CA TRP A 66 -7.95 -2.45 4.44
C TRP A 66 -8.65 -1.42 5.31
N PHE A 67 -8.48 -1.56 6.62
CA PHE A 67 -9.16 -0.66 7.55
C PHE A 67 -8.45 0.70 7.60
N LEU A 68 -9.27 1.74 7.63
CA LEU A 68 -8.81 3.12 7.75
C LEU A 68 -9.20 3.70 9.11
N LEU A 69 -8.40 4.65 9.56
CA LEU A 69 -8.65 5.46 10.75
C LEU A 69 -9.36 6.75 10.37
N ASP A 70 -9.96 7.38 11.37
CA ASP A 70 -10.44 8.74 11.19
C ASP A 70 -9.27 9.64 10.82
N LYS A 71 -9.51 10.65 9.95
CA LYS A 71 -8.45 11.57 9.52
C LYS A 71 -7.81 12.31 10.71
N ALA A 72 -8.60 12.59 11.75
CA ALA A 72 -8.12 13.19 12.99
C ALA A 72 -7.15 12.27 13.76
N ASP A 73 -7.26 10.95 13.57
CA ASP A 73 -6.40 9.94 14.18
C ASP A 73 -5.23 9.54 13.25
N GLY A 74 -5.07 10.24 12.11
CA GLY A 74 -3.96 10.04 11.18
C GLY A 74 -4.26 9.18 9.95
N TYR A 75 -5.51 8.76 9.73
CA TYR A 75 -6.01 8.01 8.55
C TYR A 75 -5.40 6.60 8.32
N TRP A 76 -4.08 6.46 8.35
CA TRP A 76 -3.36 5.20 8.23
C TRP A 76 -2.72 4.78 9.56
N PRO A 77 -2.61 3.47 9.83
CA PRO A 77 -1.76 2.94 10.88
C PRO A 77 -0.33 3.48 10.81
N ASN A 78 0.17 4.02 11.93
CA ASN A 78 1.52 4.53 12.06
C ASN A 78 2.00 4.39 13.51
N ALA A 79 3.18 4.91 13.82
CA ALA A 79 3.78 4.77 15.14
C ALA A 79 3.12 5.66 16.21
N TRP A 80 2.47 6.75 15.83
CA TRP A 80 1.82 7.67 16.76
C TRP A 80 0.42 7.22 17.16
N ASN A 81 -0.26 6.44 16.30
CA ASN A 81 -1.63 5.98 16.52
C ASN A 81 -1.75 4.46 16.73
N ALA A 82 -0.66 3.76 17.06
CA ALA A 82 -0.64 2.29 17.10
C ALA A 82 -1.73 1.65 17.96
N ARG A 83 -2.06 2.24 19.11
CA ARG A 83 -3.15 1.75 19.97
C ARG A 83 -4.52 1.99 19.34
N ILE A 84 -4.72 3.15 18.72
CA ILE A 84 -5.96 3.48 18.00
C ILE A 84 -6.17 2.51 16.83
N ALA A 85 -5.09 2.23 16.08
CA ALA A 85 -5.09 1.25 15.01
C ALA A 85 -5.44 -0.17 15.51
N ALA A 86 -4.85 -0.58 16.63
CA ALA A 86 -5.16 -1.87 17.24
C ALA A 86 -6.63 -1.98 17.65
N ASP A 87 -7.17 -0.95 18.30
CA ASP A 87 -8.58 -0.95 18.71
C ASP A 87 -9.52 -0.89 17.50
N ALA A 88 -9.14 -0.20 16.42
CA ALA A 88 -9.91 -0.17 15.17
C ALA A 88 -9.97 -1.55 14.51
N ALA A 89 -8.84 -2.28 14.46
CA ALA A 89 -8.79 -3.64 13.93
C ALA A 89 -9.67 -4.59 14.75
N ARG A 90 -9.60 -4.54 16.09
CA ARG A 90 -10.46 -5.34 16.98
C ARG A 90 -11.94 -5.05 16.76
N ARG A 91 -12.33 -3.77 16.74
CA ARG A 91 -13.73 -3.38 16.50
C ARG A 91 -14.26 -3.88 15.17
N LEU A 92 -13.42 -3.88 14.12
CA LEU A 92 -13.80 -4.39 12.81
C LEU A 92 -14.01 -5.91 12.83
N LEU A 93 -13.15 -6.67 13.52
CA LEU A 93 -13.35 -8.11 13.70
C LEU A 93 -14.61 -8.42 14.52
N ASP A 94 -14.81 -7.74 15.65
CA ASP A 94 -16.01 -7.94 16.48
C ASP A 94 -17.28 -7.64 15.68
N ALA A 95 -17.26 -6.61 14.83
CA ALA A 95 -18.37 -6.29 13.95
C ALA A 95 -18.57 -7.40 12.90
N ALA A 96 -17.51 -7.85 12.25
CA ALA A 96 -17.56 -8.96 11.30
C ALA A 96 -18.19 -10.23 11.88
N ASP A 97 -17.84 -10.57 13.13
CA ASP A 97 -18.41 -11.72 13.84
C ASP A 97 -19.89 -11.51 14.19
N ARG A 98 -20.27 -10.33 14.71
CA ARG A 98 -21.67 -9.99 15.02
C ARG A 98 -22.58 -10.09 13.79
N HIS A 99 -22.06 -9.71 12.62
CA HIS A 99 -22.80 -9.75 11.35
C HIS A 99 -22.65 -11.09 10.60
N GLY A 100 -21.98 -12.09 11.18
CA GLY A 100 -21.82 -13.42 10.57
C GLY A 100 -21.01 -13.40 9.27
N ALA A 101 -20.06 -12.47 9.14
CA ALA A 101 -19.21 -12.28 7.97
C ALA A 101 -17.73 -12.20 8.39
N PRO A 102 -17.16 -13.26 9.00
CA PRO A 102 -15.81 -13.24 9.56
C PRO A 102 -14.78 -12.90 8.49
N LEU A 103 -13.78 -12.08 8.86
CA LEU A 103 -12.71 -11.64 7.97
C LEU A 103 -11.60 -12.68 7.90
N GLU A 104 -11.17 -13.04 6.70
CA GLU A 104 -9.97 -13.88 6.50
C GLU A 104 -8.69 -13.03 6.53
N TRP A 105 -8.76 -11.78 6.06
CA TRP A 105 -7.59 -10.92 5.85
C TRP A 105 -7.80 -9.51 6.38
N LEU A 106 -6.77 -9.00 7.04
CA LEU A 106 -6.60 -7.58 7.35
C LEU A 106 -5.35 -7.02 6.67
N ILE A 107 -5.48 -5.81 6.15
CA ILE A 107 -4.36 -5.03 5.60
C ILE A 107 -4.01 -3.91 6.58
N PHE A 108 -2.73 -3.84 6.93
CA PHE A 108 -2.14 -2.72 7.63
C PHE A 108 -1.27 -1.92 6.67
N ASP A 109 -1.79 -0.76 6.30
CA ASP A 109 -1.11 0.20 5.45
C ASP A 109 -0.33 1.18 6.32
N PHE A 110 0.97 0.94 6.44
CA PHE A 110 1.83 1.75 7.28
C PHE A 110 2.36 2.96 6.52
N GLU A 111 1.71 4.09 6.76
CA GLU A 111 2.02 5.37 6.11
C GLU A 111 2.15 6.52 7.11
N PRO A 112 2.84 7.62 6.76
CA PRO A 112 2.84 8.83 7.56
C PRO A 112 1.43 9.46 7.61
N PRO A 113 1.07 10.15 8.70
CA PRO A 113 -0.23 10.79 8.78
C PRO A 113 -0.36 11.90 7.72
N PRO A 114 -1.59 12.15 7.19
CA PRO A 114 -1.82 13.09 6.11
C PRO A 114 -1.26 14.49 6.33
N ASP A 115 -1.33 14.99 7.56
CA ASP A 115 -0.85 16.32 7.93
C ASP A 115 0.68 16.44 7.78
N LEU A 116 1.43 15.41 8.18
CA LEU A 116 2.87 15.34 7.94
C LEU A 116 3.16 15.29 6.43
N MET A 117 2.43 14.48 5.66
CA MET A 117 2.60 14.39 4.21
C MET A 117 2.35 15.74 3.52
N LEU A 118 1.29 16.45 3.91
CA LEU A 118 0.96 17.78 3.41
C LEU A 118 2.06 18.80 3.78
N GLN A 119 2.57 18.77 5.01
CA GLN A 119 3.67 19.63 5.44
C GLN A 119 4.95 19.37 4.63
N LEU A 120 5.34 18.10 4.46
CA LEU A 120 6.53 17.72 3.70
C LEU A 120 6.40 18.12 2.23
N ALA A 121 5.25 17.87 1.61
CA ALA A 121 4.98 18.25 0.23
C ALA A 121 5.04 19.77 0.04
N SER A 122 4.45 20.54 0.97
CA SER A 122 4.48 22.01 0.96
C SER A 122 5.90 22.56 1.09
N HIS A 123 6.68 22.08 2.06
CA HIS A 123 8.07 22.51 2.24
C HIS A 123 8.96 22.12 1.07
N GLY A 124 8.80 20.90 0.53
CA GLY A 124 9.52 20.43 -0.66
C GLY A 124 9.22 21.28 -1.90
N ARG A 125 7.94 21.58 -2.16
CA ARG A 125 7.50 22.44 -3.27
C ARG A 125 8.10 23.84 -3.18
N ASN A 126 8.16 24.39 -1.97
CA ASN A 126 8.73 25.72 -1.70
C ASN A 126 10.27 25.70 -1.57
N ARG A 127 10.92 24.54 -1.74
CA ARG A 127 12.36 24.34 -1.55
C ARG A 127 12.88 24.81 -0.18
N ASP A 128 12.01 24.80 0.83
CA ASP A 128 12.36 25.18 2.20
C ASP A 128 12.94 23.97 2.95
N TRP A 129 14.18 23.62 2.60
CA TRP A 129 14.87 22.47 3.16
C TRP A 129 15.07 22.56 4.67
N ARG A 130 15.16 23.79 5.23
CA ARG A 130 15.29 23.99 6.67
C ARG A 130 14.01 23.57 7.40
N ARG A 131 12.83 23.99 6.91
CA ARG A 131 11.55 23.58 7.50
C ARG A 131 11.26 22.10 7.27
N LEU A 132 11.59 21.56 6.10
CA LEU A 132 11.45 20.13 5.80
C LEU A 132 12.26 19.27 6.77
N ILE A 133 13.56 19.56 6.93
CA ILE A 133 14.42 18.83 7.86
C ILE A 133 13.94 19.05 9.31
N GLY A 134 13.49 20.26 9.65
CA GLY A 134 12.92 20.57 10.96
C GLY A 134 11.67 19.74 11.29
N ALA A 135 10.77 19.55 10.32
CA ALA A 135 9.58 18.73 10.47
C ALA A 135 9.92 17.26 10.71
N LEU A 136 10.80 16.68 9.86
CA LEU A 136 11.27 15.30 10.01
C LEU A 136 11.98 15.04 11.35
N ARG A 137 12.75 16.03 11.85
CA ARG A 137 13.41 15.94 13.16
C ARG A 137 12.42 15.89 14.32
N ARG A 138 11.41 16.77 14.31
CA ARG A 138 10.37 16.79 15.36
C ARG A 138 9.58 15.49 15.36
N ALA A 139 9.11 15.08 14.19
CA ALA A 139 8.37 13.83 14.02
C ALA A 139 9.16 12.63 14.56
N ARG A 140 10.45 12.51 14.22
CA ARG A 140 11.28 11.42 14.75
C ARG A 140 11.41 11.45 16.27
N TYR A 141 11.58 12.62 16.88
CA TYR A 141 11.72 12.74 18.34
C TYR A 141 10.42 12.34 19.06
N GLU A 142 9.28 12.66 18.46
CA GLU A 142 7.95 12.30 18.97
C GLU A 142 7.59 10.84 18.68
N ASN A 143 8.33 10.17 17.78
CA ASN A 143 8.05 8.81 17.40
C ASN A 143 8.34 7.84 18.55
N ARG A 144 7.28 7.21 19.06
CA ARG A 144 7.33 6.15 20.06
C ARG A 144 7.42 4.77 19.40
N ARG A 145 8.37 4.58 18.49
CA ARG A 145 8.45 3.39 17.64
C ARG A 145 8.47 2.09 18.43
N LEU A 146 9.19 2.03 19.55
CA LEU A 146 9.26 0.80 20.36
C LEU A 146 7.91 0.47 21.00
N ASP A 147 7.18 1.48 21.48
CA ASP A 147 5.82 1.31 22.01
C ASP A 147 4.86 0.87 20.91
N ALA A 148 4.96 1.47 19.73
CA ALA A 148 4.17 1.10 18.56
C ALA A 148 4.47 -0.35 18.12
N CYS A 149 5.74 -0.73 18.05
CA CYS A 149 6.13 -2.10 17.74
C CYS A 149 5.59 -3.10 18.75
N SER A 150 5.60 -2.74 20.04
CA SER A 150 5.05 -3.60 21.08
C SER A 150 3.53 -3.75 20.92
N ALA A 151 2.81 -2.65 20.69
CA ALA A 151 1.36 -2.67 20.46
C ALA A 151 0.96 -3.48 19.22
N TYR A 152 1.67 -3.31 18.10
CA TYR A 152 1.40 -4.09 16.89
C TYR A 152 1.80 -5.57 17.05
N ALA A 153 2.88 -5.89 17.78
CA ALA A 153 3.25 -7.28 18.05
C ALA A 153 2.21 -8.01 18.91
N GLU A 154 1.68 -7.34 19.93
CA GLU A 154 0.58 -7.86 20.75
C GLU A 154 -0.68 -8.11 19.90
N LEU A 155 -1.07 -7.11 19.09
CA LEU A 155 -2.20 -7.23 18.17
C LEU A 155 -1.99 -8.37 17.17
N TRP A 156 -0.81 -8.49 16.56
CA TRP A 156 -0.53 -9.56 15.58
C TRP A 156 -0.73 -10.94 16.17
N LYS A 157 -0.24 -11.14 17.40
CA LYS A 157 -0.40 -12.41 18.12
C LYS A 157 -1.88 -12.73 18.35
N GLU A 158 -2.67 -11.71 18.70
CA GLU A 158 -4.13 -11.83 18.86
C GLU A 158 -4.81 -12.20 17.54
N LEU A 159 -4.55 -11.43 16.48
CA LEU A 159 -5.17 -11.63 15.15
C LEU A 159 -4.84 -13.00 14.55
N THR A 160 -3.57 -13.41 14.61
CA THR A 160 -3.13 -14.72 14.09
C THR A 160 -3.66 -15.88 14.92
N ALA A 161 -3.79 -15.73 16.24
CA ALA A 161 -4.44 -16.74 17.10
C ALA A 161 -5.93 -16.91 16.76
N SER A 162 -6.58 -15.84 16.28
CA SER A 162 -7.96 -15.87 15.77
C SER A 162 -8.06 -16.35 14.32
N GLY A 163 -6.96 -16.78 13.70
CA GLY A 163 -6.94 -17.29 12.32
C GLY A 163 -7.00 -16.23 11.22
N VAL A 164 -6.87 -14.95 11.58
CA VAL A 164 -6.84 -13.84 10.61
C VAL A 164 -5.44 -13.72 10.00
N ARG A 165 -5.40 -13.64 8.68
CA ARG A 165 -4.18 -13.48 7.89
C ARG A 165 -3.88 -12.01 7.70
N LEU A 166 -2.59 -11.66 7.66
CA LEU A 166 -2.14 -10.30 7.74
C LEU A 166 -1.30 -9.94 6.51
N MET A 167 -1.70 -8.84 5.88
CA MET A 167 -0.91 -8.16 4.87
C MET A 167 -0.44 -6.83 5.44
N THR A 168 0.84 -6.54 5.26
CA THR A 168 1.38 -5.19 5.51
C THR A 168 1.78 -4.56 4.19
N VAL A 169 1.41 -3.31 4.01
CA VAL A 169 1.86 -2.49 2.89
C VAL A 169 2.48 -1.21 3.43
N THR A 170 3.50 -0.70 2.76
CA THR A 170 4.17 0.54 3.19
C THR A 170 4.91 1.21 2.04
N MET A 171 5.41 2.42 2.30
CA MET A 171 6.19 3.19 1.35
C MET A 171 7.54 2.53 1.06
N PRO A 172 7.97 2.46 -0.21
CA PRO A 172 9.19 1.74 -0.63
C PRO A 172 10.48 2.35 -0.06
N ILE A 173 10.46 3.65 0.26
CA ILE A 173 11.61 4.39 0.79
C ILE A 173 12.13 3.83 2.13
N VAL A 174 11.29 3.11 2.88
CA VAL A 174 11.72 2.49 4.16
C VAL A 174 12.50 1.20 3.97
N LEU A 175 12.50 0.62 2.77
CA LEU A 175 13.26 -0.60 2.48
C LEU A 175 14.73 -0.35 2.20
N ASP A 176 15.07 0.88 1.85
CA ASP A 176 16.40 1.19 1.40
C ASP A 176 17.36 1.20 2.60
N LYS A 177 18.25 0.19 2.65
CA LYS A 177 19.23 0.00 3.74
C LYS A 177 20.07 1.25 4.03
N ALA A 178 20.30 2.09 3.01
CA ALA A 178 21.07 3.33 3.14
C ALA A 178 20.38 4.40 4.02
N PHE A 179 19.08 4.26 4.26
CA PHE A 179 18.28 5.21 5.05
C PHE A 179 18.27 4.85 6.54
N GLY A 180 18.64 3.61 6.88
CA GLY A 180 18.46 3.05 8.21
C GLY A 180 17.01 3.13 8.69
N THR A 181 16.76 2.78 9.94
CA THR A 181 15.45 2.98 10.59
C THR A 181 15.07 4.46 10.70
N ARG A 182 16.00 5.40 10.49
CA ARG A 182 15.81 6.83 10.79
C ARG A 182 14.76 7.53 9.97
N LEU A 183 14.71 7.29 8.66
CA LEU A 183 13.68 7.92 7.83
C LEU A 183 12.32 7.30 8.10
N ALA A 184 12.24 5.97 8.26
CA ALA A 184 11.02 5.32 8.72
C ALA A 184 10.55 5.90 10.07
N ASP A 185 11.47 6.17 10.99
CA ASP A 185 11.17 6.81 12.27
C ASP A 185 10.66 8.25 12.08
N ALA A 186 11.31 9.04 11.24
CA ALA A 186 10.90 10.42 10.96
C ALA A 186 9.54 10.51 10.24
N LEU A 187 9.20 9.49 9.48
CA LEU A 187 7.92 9.32 8.81
C LEU A 187 6.86 8.64 9.68
N GLY A 188 7.24 8.20 10.89
CA GLY A 188 6.36 7.48 11.81
C GLY A 188 5.88 6.15 11.28
N ILE A 189 6.61 5.53 10.35
CA ILE A 189 6.23 4.24 9.79
C ILE A 189 6.47 3.19 10.88
N GLY A 190 5.37 2.80 11.56
CA GLY A 190 5.34 1.92 12.72
C GLY A 190 5.60 0.44 12.41
N PHE A 191 6.16 0.14 11.24
CA PHE A 191 6.41 -1.21 10.78
C PHE A 191 7.61 -1.84 11.50
N CYS A 192 7.41 -3.08 11.96
CA CYS A 192 8.42 -3.87 12.64
C CYS A 192 8.66 -5.12 11.82
N THR A 193 9.83 -5.21 11.19
CA THR A 193 10.22 -6.28 10.26
C THR A 193 10.21 -7.69 10.86
N ALA A 194 10.07 -7.81 12.18
CA ALA A 194 9.98 -9.07 12.90
C ALA A 194 8.56 -9.65 12.97
N LEU A 195 7.54 -8.94 12.47
CA LEU A 195 6.16 -9.40 12.50
C LEU A 195 5.93 -10.53 11.48
N PRO A 196 5.33 -11.67 11.88
CA PRO A 196 5.01 -12.75 10.95
C PRO A 196 3.82 -12.32 10.10
N VAL A 197 4.09 -11.86 8.88
CA VAL A 197 3.05 -11.50 7.90
C VAL A 197 3.02 -12.53 6.78
N GLU A 198 1.82 -12.84 6.30
CA GLU A 198 1.60 -13.70 5.13
C GLU A 198 1.86 -12.95 3.83
N GLU A 199 1.82 -11.61 3.85
CA GLU A 199 2.21 -10.77 2.72
C GLU A 199 2.82 -9.45 3.16
N PHE A 200 3.97 -9.14 2.58
CA PHE A 200 4.64 -7.85 2.72
C PHE A 200 4.72 -7.17 1.35
N ALA A 201 3.96 -6.09 1.18
CA ALA A 201 3.91 -5.32 -0.05
C ALA A 201 4.53 -3.93 0.10
N THR A 202 5.04 -3.40 -1.01
CA THR A 202 5.53 -2.02 -1.08
C THR A 202 4.86 -1.24 -2.17
N MET A 203 4.54 0.03 -1.91
CA MET A 203 3.87 0.91 -2.86
C MET A 203 4.85 1.54 -3.85
N ALA A 204 5.19 0.82 -4.90
CA ALA A 204 6.05 1.30 -5.97
C ALA A 204 5.25 2.04 -7.05
N TYR A 205 4.48 3.06 -6.64
CA TYR A 205 3.72 3.91 -7.56
C TYR A 205 4.68 4.80 -8.35
N ARG A 206 4.87 4.50 -9.65
CA ARG A 206 5.79 5.26 -10.51
C ARG A 206 5.41 6.75 -10.62
N PRO A 207 4.13 7.14 -10.77
CA PRO A 207 3.78 8.56 -10.86
C PRO A 207 4.20 9.37 -9.62
N GLU A 208 4.08 8.79 -8.42
CA GLU A 208 4.57 9.38 -7.18
C GLU A 208 6.08 9.67 -7.19
N PHE A 209 6.89 8.78 -7.76
CA PHE A 209 8.33 9.03 -7.93
C PHE A 209 8.63 10.08 -9.00
N GLU A 210 7.89 10.05 -10.11
CA GLU A 210 8.09 10.96 -11.24
C GLU A 210 7.80 12.42 -10.84
N ARG A 211 6.87 12.65 -9.91
CA ARG A 211 6.62 13.96 -9.30
C ARG A 211 7.88 14.62 -8.75
N PHE A 212 8.82 13.84 -8.20
CA PHE A 212 10.04 14.36 -7.59
C PHE A 212 11.26 14.24 -8.50
N ALA A 213 11.33 13.20 -9.32
CA ALA A 213 12.52 12.83 -10.08
C ALA A 213 12.45 13.20 -11.57
N GLY A 214 11.29 13.64 -12.06
CA GLY A 214 10.99 13.72 -13.49
C GLY A 214 10.71 12.33 -14.10
N PRO A 215 10.64 12.20 -15.43
CA PRO A 215 10.22 10.97 -16.10
C PRO A 215 11.09 9.75 -15.75
N LEU A 216 10.44 8.67 -15.34
CA LEU A 216 11.06 7.40 -14.97
C LEU A 216 10.55 6.28 -15.89
N THR A 217 11.32 5.20 -15.95
CA THR A 217 10.88 3.96 -16.58
C THR A 217 10.34 3.00 -15.50
N ALA A 218 9.61 1.96 -15.91
CA ALA A 218 9.15 0.90 -15.01
C ALA A 218 10.30 0.12 -14.31
N ASP A 219 11.57 0.41 -14.64
CA ASP A 219 12.72 -0.11 -13.88
C ASP A 219 12.75 0.39 -12.42
N VAL A 220 12.14 1.54 -12.10
CA VAL A 220 11.97 1.96 -10.70
C VAL A 220 11.12 0.96 -9.91
N VAL A 221 10.05 0.45 -10.53
CA VAL A 221 9.20 -0.59 -9.97
C VAL A 221 9.97 -1.89 -9.83
N ARG A 222 10.70 -2.31 -10.88
CA ARG A 222 11.57 -3.50 -10.82
C ARG A 222 12.57 -3.43 -9.68
N SER A 223 13.17 -2.26 -9.47
CA SER A 223 14.19 -2.00 -8.46
C SER A 223 13.65 -2.17 -7.04
N TYR A 224 12.46 -1.64 -6.75
CA TYR A 224 11.81 -1.87 -5.46
C TYR A 224 11.26 -3.30 -5.34
N ALA A 225 10.65 -3.85 -6.39
CA ALA A 225 10.22 -5.25 -6.44
C ALA A 225 11.33 -6.24 -6.07
N ALA A 226 12.53 -6.06 -6.63
CA ALA A 226 13.69 -6.89 -6.31
C ALA A 226 14.12 -6.74 -4.84
N THR A 227 13.96 -5.54 -4.26
CA THR A 227 14.27 -5.29 -2.85
C THR A 227 13.25 -5.96 -1.94
N THR A 228 11.96 -5.84 -2.26
CA THR A 228 10.86 -6.47 -1.53
C THR A 228 10.96 -8.01 -1.59
N MET A 229 11.27 -8.56 -2.76
CA MET A 229 11.56 -10.00 -2.93
C MET A 229 12.77 -10.44 -2.10
N HIS A 230 13.85 -9.65 -2.06
CA HIS A 230 15.02 -9.98 -1.25
C HIS A 230 14.71 -10.01 0.26
N LEU A 231 13.83 -9.12 0.73
CA LEU A 231 13.49 -9.00 2.15
C LEU A 231 12.45 -10.03 2.61
N SER A 232 11.43 -10.29 1.77
CA SER A 232 10.24 -11.06 2.17
C SER A 232 10.10 -12.39 1.44
N GLY A 233 10.96 -12.68 0.46
CA GLY A 233 10.96 -13.92 -0.30
C GLY A 233 9.60 -14.23 -0.91
N ARG A 234 9.07 -15.43 -0.66
CA ARG A 234 7.77 -15.87 -1.18
C ARG A 234 6.58 -15.04 -0.71
N TRP A 235 6.74 -14.23 0.34
CA TRP A 235 5.70 -13.35 0.88
C TRP A 235 5.74 -11.93 0.28
N ALA A 236 6.64 -11.69 -0.68
CA ALA A 236 6.77 -10.39 -1.32
C ALA A 236 5.58 -10.09 -2.24
N GLY A 237 4.90 -8.98 -1.93
CA GLY A 237 3.95 -8.32 -2.81
C GLY A 237 4.47 -6.97 -3.29
N ILE A 238 3.79 -6.36 -4.25
CA ILE A 238 4.05 -4.98 -4.65
C ILE A 238 2.74 -4.31 -5.05
N ALA A 239 2.53 -3.10 -4.55
CA ALA A 239 1.46 -2.25 -5.04
C ALA A 239 2.04 -1.34 -6.13
N ILE A 240 1.39 -1.34 -7.29
CA ILE A 240 1.76 -0.57 -8.48
C ILE A 240 0.51 0.06 -9.06
N GLY A 241 0.68 0.77 -10.17
CA GLY A 241 -0.39 1.54 -10.74
C GLY A 241 -0.65 2.77 -9.89
N GLU A 242 -1.37 3.69 -10.48
CA GLU A 242 -2.04 4.79 -9.83
C GLU A 242 -2.93 5.30 -10.96
N ILE A 243 -3.95 4.54 -11.30
CA ILE A 243 -4.74 4.81 -12.51
C ILE A 243 -5.72 5.94 -12.18
N GLY A 244 -5.87 6.94 -13.04
CA GLY A 244 -6.75 8.06 -12.72
C GLY A 244 -6.05 9.25 -12.06
N SER A 245 -6.74 9.87 -11.12
CA SER A 245 -6.15 10.84 -10.19
C SER A 245 -6.63 10.56 -8.77
N PRO A 246 -6.39 9.35 -8.22
CA PRO A 246 -6.96 8.94 -6.95
C PRO A 246 -6.29 9.58 -5.73
N GLY A 247 -5.30 10.46 -5.92
CA GLY A 247 -4.35 10.83 -4.87
C GLY A 247 -4.97 11.56 -3.67
N PHE A 248 -4.96 10.86 -2.53
CA PHE A 248 -5.06 11.42 -1.19
C PHE A 248 -3.73 11.11 -0.45
N PRO A 249 -3.14 12.06 0.30
CA PRO A 249 -3.64 13.41 0.60
C PRO A 249 -3.10 14.46 -0.39
N VAL A 250 -2.19 14.08 -1.30
CA VAL A 250 -1.61 14.95 -2.31
C VAL A 250 -1.87 14.35 -3.68
N PRO A 251 -2.76 14.94 -4.51
CA PRO A 251 -3.08 14.40 -5.82
C PRO A 251 -1.84 14.34 -6.73
N VAL A 252 -1.66 13.21 -7.40
CA VAL A 252 -0.67 13.03 -8.47
C VAL A 252 -1.40 12.56 -9.73
N PRO A 253 -1.10 13.13 -10.92
CA PRO A 253 -1.62 12.59 -12.16
C PRO A 253 -1.16 11.15 -12.31
N GLY A 254 -2.13 10.25 -12.40
CA GLY A 254 -1.91 8.84 -12.54
C GLY A 254 -1.71 8.39 -13.98
N TYR A 255 -1.72 7.08 -14.19
CA TYR A 255 -1.68 6.47 -15.52
C TYR A 255 -2.91 6.82 -16.33
N THR A 256 -2.67 7.06 -17.63
CA THR A 256 -3.73 7.31 -18.62
C THR A 256 -3.67 6.34 -19.81
N ASP A 257 -2.56 5.63 -19.96
CA ASP A 257 -2.33 4.63 -20.97
C ASP A 257 -2.11 3.24 -20.32
N PRO A 258 -2.91 2.22 -20.67
CA PRO A 258 -2.70 0.84 -20.22
C PRO A 258 -1.29 0.29 -20.46
N SER A 259 -0.56 0.79 -21.46
CA SER A 259 0.83 0.37 -21.72
C SER A 259 1.76 0.64 -20.54
N GLU A 260 1.48 1.66 -19.73
CA GLU A 260 2.22 2.02 -18.53
C GLU A 260 2.07 0.96 -17.43
N LEU A 261 0.83 0.53 -17.18
CA LEU A 261 0.53 -0.54 -16.24
C LEU A 261 1.18 -1.86 -16.70
N GLN A 262 1.11 -2.16 -17.99
CA GLN A 262 1.71 -3.37 -18.55
C GLN A 262 3.23 -3.39 -18.38
N ALA A 263 3.91 -2.24 -18.50
CA ALA A 263 5.35 -2.12 -18.26
C ALA A 263 5.73 -2.38 -16.79
N ASP A 264 4.92 -1.91 -15.85
CA ASP A 264 5.11 -2.18 -14.42
C ASP A 264 4.85 -3.66 -14.08
N LEU A 265 3.79 -4.26 -14.64
CA LEU A 265 3.50 -5.69 -14.47
C LEU A 265 4.65 -6.55 -15.02
N ALA A 266 5.20 -6.21 -16.17
CA ALA A 266 6.36 -6.89 -16.74
C ALA A 266 7.61 -6.74 -15.84
N SER A 267 7.78 -5.57 -15.22
CA SER A 267 8.86 -5.30 -14.26
C SER A 267 8.72 -6.14 -12.98
N CYS A 268 7.49 -6.29 -12.47
CA CYS A 268 7.18 -7.15 -11.32
C CYS A 268 7.49 -8.63 -11.63
N ARG A 269 7.06 -9.12 -12.80
CA ARG A 269 7.36 -10.49 -13.27
C ARG A 269 8.86 -10.72 -13.39
N ALA A 270 9.59 -9.76 -13.96
CA ALA A 270 11.04 -9.84 -14.11
C ALA A 270 11.80 -9.80 -12.77
N ALA A 271 11.17 -9.34 -11.69
CA ALA A 271 11.69 -9.40 -10.32
C ALA A 271 11.24 -10.66 -9.55
N GLY A 272 10.40 -11.51 -10.16
CA GLY A 272 9.88 -12.73 -9.54
C GLY A 272 8.70 -12.52 -8.59
N ILE A 273 8.08 -11.34 -8.57
CA ILE A 273 6.96 -11.05 -7.68
C ILE A 273 5.76 -11.93 -8.05
N GLY A 274 5.20 -12.63 -7.05
CA GLY A 274 4.01 -13.46 -7.21
C GLY A 274 2.69 -12.79 -6.83
N SER A 275 2.72 -11.63 -6.17
CA SER A 275 1.53 -10.88 -5.74
C SER A 275 1.64 -9.41 -6.12
N VAL A 276 0.69 -8.92 -6.92
CA VAL A 276 0.64 -7.52 -7.34
C VAL A 276 -0.72 -6.93 -6.98
N SER A 277 -0.72 -5.73 -6.40
CA SER A 277 -1.91 -4.93 -6.15
C SER A 277 -1.91 -3.71 -7.06
N ILE A 278 -3.02 -3.45 -7.75
CA ILE A 278 -3.15 -2.34 -8.70
C ILE A 278 -4.00 -1.25 -8.04
N PHE A 279 -3.44 -0.04 -7.92
CA PHE A 279 -4.16 1.13 -7.42
C PHE A 279 -4.63 2.01 -8.59
N SER A 280 -5.89 2.43 -8.71
CA SER A 280 -7.07 1.98 -7.97
C SER A 280 -8.15 1.48 -8.93
N LEU A 281 -9.07 0.65 -8.42
CA LEU A 281 -10.26 0.20 -9.13
C LEU A 281 -11.13 1.40 -9.52
N ASP A 282 -11.25 2.39 -8.63
CA ASP A 282 -11.97 3.64 -8.87
C ASP A 282 -11.49 4.30 -10.18
N GLY A 283 -10.18 4.50 -10.30
CA GLY A 283 -9.58 5.08 -11.50
C GLY A 283 -9.65 4.18 -12.74
N ILE A 284 -9.58 2.85 -12.57
CA ILE A 284 -9.77 1.90 -13.67
C ILE A 284 -11.16 2.10 -14.30
N LEU A 285 -12.21 2.20 -13.48
CA LEU A 285 -13.58 2.37 -13.95
C LEU A 285 -13.77 3.74 -14.61
N GLU A 286 -13.29 4.80 -13.99
CA GLU A 286 -13.34 6.16 -14.55
C GLU A 286 -12.63 6.26 -15.90
N GLN A 287 -11.56 5.49 -16.10
CA GLN A 287 -10.75 5.53 -17.31
C GLN A 287 -11.08 4.45 -18.36
N GLY A 288 -12.25 3.81 -18.28
CA GLY A 288 -12.74 2.91 -19.33
C GLY A 288 -12.85 1.43 -18.95
N GLY A 289 -12.82 1.11 -17.66
CA GLY A 289 -13.16 -0.20 -17.13
C GLY A 289 -12.02 -1.21 -17.09
N LEU A 290 -12.28 -2.33 -16.41
CA LEU A 290 -11.29 -3.40 -16.16
C LEU A 290 -10.70 -3.95 -17.46
N ALA A 291 -11.54 -4.20 -18.48
CA ALA A 291 -11.09 -4.75 -19.75
C ALA A 291 -10.00 -3.91 -20.43
N ARG A 292 -10.16 -2.57 -20.46
CA ARG A 292 -9.17 -1.67 -21.07
C ARG A 292 -7.79 -1.81 -20.44
N TRP A 293 -7.74 -1.92 -19.12
CA TRP A 293 -6.48 -1.90 -18.36
C TRP A 293 -5.83 -3.27 -18.24
N LEU A 294 -6.64 -4.30 -18.01
CA LEU A 294 -6.15 -5.65 -17.68
C LEU A 294 -6.03 -6.55 -18.91
N ASP A 295 -6.81 -6.31 -19.97
CA ASP A 295 -6.75 -7.11 -21.20
C ASP A 295 -5.78 -6.48 -22.24
N ALA A 296 -5.10 -5.39 -21.86
CA ALA A 296 -4.10 -4.74 -22.70
C ALA A 296 -2.92 -5.69 -23.03
N PRO A 297 -2.34 -5.60 -24.24
CA PRO A 297 -1.24 -6.46 -24.65
C PRO A 297 -0.06 -6.40 -23.68
N GLN A 298 0.44 -7.56 -23.28
CA GLN A 298 1.63 -7.62 -22.45
C GLN A 298 2.85 -7.06 -23.18
N VAL A 299 3.65 -6.30 -22.45
CA VAL A 299 4.91 -5.74 -22.96
C VAL A 299 6.12 -6.44 -22.33
N ALA A 300 7.27 -6.33 -22.97
CA ALA A 300 8.53 -6.79 -22.38
C ALA A 300 8.94 -5.88 -21.21
N ALA A 301 9.60 -6.46 -20.21
CA ALA A 301 10.15 -5.66 -19.12
C ALA A 301 11.16 -4.63 -19.67
N PRO A 302 11.15 -3.39 -19.15
CA PRO A 302 12.10 -2.38 -19.58
C PRO A 302 13.54 -2.80 -19.25
N ARG A 303 14.48 -2.23 -20.02
CA ARG A 303 15.91 -2.34 -19.68
C ARG A 303 16.19 -1.57 -18.38
N ARG A 304 17.25 -1.98 -17.69
CA ARG A 304 17.73 -1.26 -16.51
C ARG A 304 18.02 0.19 -16.85
N ASP A 305 17.60 1.09 -15.97
CA ASP A 305 17.71 2.53 -16.14
C ASP A 305 18.49 3.13 -14.96
N TRP A 306 19.57 3.83 -15.27
CA TRP A 306 20.41 4.49 -14.27
C TRP A 306 19.64 5.56 -13.48
N ARG A 307 18.53 6.09 -14.01
CA ARG A 307 17.66 7.05 -13.30
C ARG A 307 17.04 6.44 -12.05
N ALA A 308 16.62 5.17 -12.09
CA ALA A 308 16.09 4.48 -10.92
C ALA A 308 17.15 4.34 -9.82
N ALA A 309 18.39 3.97 -10.20
CA ALA A 309 19.51 3.90 -9.27
C ALA A 309 19.88 5.28 -8.69
N ARG A 310 19.90 6.32 -9.52
CA ARG A 310 20.17 7.70 -9.09
C ARG A 310 19.10 8.21 -8.12
N LEU A 311 17.83 7.92 -8.36
CA LEU A 311 16.73 8.29 -7.45
C LEU A 311 16.95 7.67 -6.07
N ARG A 312 17.19 6.36 -6.01
CA ARG A 312 17.45 5.67 -4.73
C ARG A 312 18.68 6.22 -4.02
N LEU A 313 19.75 6.52 -4.76
CA LEU A 313 20.94 7.16 -4.19
C LEU A 313 20.65 8.57 -3.65
N ALA A 314 19.85 9.37 -4.35
CA ALA A 314 19.51 10.72 -3.92
C ALA A 314 18.65 10.71 -2.65
N LEU A 315 17.65 9.83 -2.59
CA LEU A 315 16.83 9.64 -1.41
C LEU A 315 17.68 9.11 -0.24
N ALA A 316 18.59 8.17 -0.50
CA ALA A 316 19.55 7.67 0.49
C ALA A 316 20.45 8.78 1.05
N ALA A 317 20.98 9.65 0.19
CA ALA A 317 21.78 10.80 0.62
C ALA A 317 20.98 11.78 1.47
N ALA A 318 19.70 12.02 1.14
CA ALA A 318 18.82 12.89 1.92
C ALA A 318 18.63 12.38 3.36
N SER A 319 18.57 11.06 3.56
CA SER A 319 18.45 10.46 4.89
C SER A 319 19.64 10.76 5.83
N LEU A 320 20.84 10.96 5.28
CA LEU A 320 22.04 11.27 6.06
C LEU A 320 22.00 12.68 6.67
N LEU A 321 21.12 13.55 6.17
CA LEU A 321 20.89 14.89 6.73
C LEU A 321 20.01 14.84 8.00
N LEU A 322 19.39 13.69 8.29
CA LEU A 322 18.72 13.44 9.55
C LEU A 322 19.80 13.17 10.63
N PRO A 323 19.72 13.83 11.80
CA PRO A 323 20.70 13.66 12.89
C PRO A 323 20.81 12.20 13.32
N LYS A 324 21.93 11.81 13.96
CA LYS A 324 22.12 10.43 14.42
C LYS A 324 21.04 9.99 15.39
#